data_AF-A0A081ASZ7-F1
#
_entry.id   AF-A0A081ASZ7-F1
#
_cell.length_a   1.000
_cell.length_b   1.000
_cell.length_c   1.000
_cell.angle_alpha   90.00
_cell.angle_beta   90.00
_cell.angle_gamma   90.00
#
_symmetry.space_group_name_H-M   'P 1'
#
loop_
_entity.id
_entity.type
_entity.pdbx_description
1 polymer ?
#
loop_
_entity_poly.entity_id
_entity_poly.type
_entity_poly.pdbx_seq_one_letter_code
_entity_poly.pdbx_strand_id
1 'polypeptide(L)'
;MGITRFNRPTDRDEELTRVLKRVDSVIECEYNLPIPIHEAWWAIDKRKETETTGCSSFKRRKPRSVISSTQATQRGANYAVLDKVLELSEERKHLQQVLNRYLSNPDDIATLFATNIRNLREEIDTLEQQRQHLRTSRALEPPNDVWHAAAEYCRLIRHGLHLTSNQLGFMRDMMSPNVVFNAAYGPEAIMQHWFFMNWFGEVDVELKGWEMTDGNSLVAITTTSVTITKHTLRN
;
A
#
# COMPACT_ATOMS: atom_id res chain seq x y z
N MET A 1 7.30 28.83 -38.72
CA MET A 1 8.40 27.86 -38.59
C MET A 1 8.85 27.85 -37.14
N GLY A 2 8.56 26.78 -36.40
CA GLY A 2 9.04 26.60 -35.03
C GLY A 2 9.23 25.10 -34.82
N ILE A 3 10.44 24.63 -35.07
CA ILE A 3 10.79 23.21 -34.91
C ILE A 3 10.96 22.97 -33.41
N THR A 4 9.94 22.40 -32.77
CA THR A 4 10.06 21.78 -31.45
C THR A 4 10.95 20.54 -31.62
N ARG A 5 12.25 20.71 -31.34
CA ARG A 5 13.18 19.59 -31.21
C ARG A 5 12.74 18.76 -30.01
N PHE A 6 12.08 17.63 -30.27
CA PHE A 6 12.00 16.54 -29.32
C PHE A 6 13.43 16.12 -28.98
N ASN A 7 13.93 16.53 -27.81
CA ASN A 7 15.15 15.95 -27.25
C ASN A 7 14.84 14.48 -27.00
N ARG A 8 15.39 13.60 -27.84
CA ARG A 8 15.41 12.17 -27.57
C ARG A 8 16.19 11.98 -26.26
N PRO A 9 15.70 11.12 -25.35
CA PRO A 9 16.46 10.77 -24.15
C PRO A 9 17.83 10.25 -24.60
N THR A 10 18.87 10.80 -23.97
CA THR A 10 20.24 10.38 -24.21
C THR A 10 20.46 9.00 -23.60
N ASP A 11 21.38 8.19 -24.12
CA ASP A 11 21.71 6.85 -23.59
C ASP A 11 21.95 6.86 -22.05
N ARG A 12 22.49 7.97 -21.54
CA ARG A 12 22.71 8.23 -20.10
C ARG A 12 21.43 8.46 -19.28
N ASP A 13 20.39 9.05 -19.87
CA ASP A 13 19.11 9.31 -19.19
C ASP A 13 18.32 8.00 -19.00
N GLU A 14 18.45 7.09 -19.97
CA GLU A 14 17.86 5.75 -19.89
C GLU A 14 18.60 4.88 -18.86
N GLU A 15 19.93 4.96 -18.82
CA GLU A 15 20.76 4.31 -17.82
C GLU A 15 20.41 4.78 -16.39
N LEU A 16 20.25 6.09 -16.19
CA LEU A 16 19.80 6.67 -14.92
C LEU A 16 18.42 6.20 -14.49
N THR A 17 17.46 6.16 -15.42
CA THR A 17 16.11 5.68 -15.14
C THR A 17 16.12 4.20 -14.72
N ARG A 18 16.97 3.38 -15.36
CA ARG A 18 17.18 1.98 -14.94
C ARG A 18 17.82 1.90 -13.55
N VAL A 19 18.81 2.75 -13.26
CA VAL A 19 19.48 2.81 -11.96
C VAL A 19 18.49 3.19 -10.85
N LEU A 20 17.62 4.18 -11.07
CA LEU A 20 16.62 4.59 -10.07
C LEU A 20 15.57 3.50 -9.82
N LYS A 21 15.03 2.88 -10.89
CA LYS A 21 14.13 1.72 -10.74
C LYS A 21 14.80 0.56 -9.99
N ARG A 22 16.11 0.37 -10.20
CA ARG A 22 16.88 -0.66 -9.50
C ARG A 22 17.10 -0.31 -8.03
N VAL A 23 17.32 0.96 -7.72
CA VAL A 23 17.39 1.46 -6.33
C VAL A 23 16.08 1.22 -5.59
N ASP A 24 14.92 1.54 -6.19
CA ASP A 24 13.62 1.28 -5.59
C ASP A 24 13.41 -0.21 -5.31
N SER A 25 13.77 -1.07 -6.26
CA SER A 25 13.71 -2.53 -6.09
C SER A 25 14.64 -3.06 -4.98
N VAL A 26 15.84 -2.49 -4.83
CA VAL A 26 16.78 -2.86 -3.75
C VAL A 26 16.23 -2.41 -2.39
N ILE A 27 15.61 -1.22 -2.32
CA ILE A 27 14.97 -0.70 -1.11
C ILE A 27 13.81 -1.60 -0.68
N GLU A 28 12.94 -2.01 -1.61
CA GLU A 28 11.86 -2.97 -1.33
C GLU A 28 12.38 -4.33 -0.86
N CYS A 29 13.49 -4.82 -1.45
CA CYS A 29 14.14 -6.05 -1.01
C CYS A 29 14.71 -5.94 0.42
N GLU A 30 15.28 -4.77 0.78
CA GLU A 30 15.81 -4.51 2.12
C GLU A 30 14.70 -4.52 3.19
N TYR A 31 13.52 -3.95 2.91
CA TYR A 31 12.38 -3.96 3.85
C TYR A 31 11.85 -5.35 4.17
N ASN A 32 12.10 -6.32 3.28
CA ASN A 32 11.66 -7.71 3.45
C ASN A 32 12.71 -8.60 4.13
N LEU A 33 13.86 -8.05 4.55
CA LEU A 33 14.87 -8.80 5.29
C LEU A 33 14.47 -8.93 6.78
N PRO A 34 14.76 -10.08 7.44
CA PRO A 34 14.48 -10.27 8.86
C PRO A 34 15.22 -9.30 9.80
N ILE A 35 16.34 -8.72 9.33
CA ILE A 35 17.17 -7.75 10.03
C ILE A 35 17.60 -6.68 9.02
N PRO A 36 17.41 -5.38 9.31
CA PRO A 36 17.87 -4.29 8.45
C PRO A 36 19.39 -4.35 8.22
N ILE A 37 19.85 -4.10 6.99
CA ILE A 37 21.29 -4.21 6.62
C ILE A 37 22.18 -3.34 7.52
N HIS A 38 21.72 -2.16 7.93
CA HIS A 38 22.47 -1.25 8.80
C HIS A 38 22.74 -1.83 10.21
N GLU A 39 21.92 -2.75 10.70
CA GLU A 39 22.10 -3.43 11.99
C GLU A 39 22.97 -4.69 11.88
N ALA A 40 23.19 -5.19 10.66
CA ALA A 40 23.98 -6.40 10.38
C ALA A 40 25.48 -6.13 10.10
N TRP A 41 25.93 -4.87 10.12
CA TRP A 41 27.31 -4.48 9.80
C TRP A 41 28.37 -5.26 10.61
N TRP A 42 28.11 -5.48 11.90
CA TRP A 42 29.03 -6.21 12.78
C TRP A 42 29.19 -7.68 12.38
N ALA A 43 28.18 -8.30 11.77
CA ALA A 43 28.23 -9.70 11.34
C ALA A 43 29.02 -9.86 10.03
N ILE A 44 28.92 -8.86 9.14
CA ILE A 44 29.64 -8.81 7.86
C ILE A 44 31.14 -8.60 8.09
N ASP A 45 31.52 -7.68 8.99
CA ASP A 45 32.93 -7.43 9.33
C ASP A 45 33.61 -8.66 9.95
N LYS A 46 32.91 -9.38 10.84
CA LYS A 46 33.43 -10.62 11.42
C LYS A 46 33.67 -11.72 10.39
N ARG A 47 32.85 -11.82 9.32
CA ARG A 47 33.07 -12.80 8.25
C ARG A 47 34.34 -12.48 7.45
N LYS A 48 34.54 -11.21 7.09
CA LYS A 48 35.73 -10.77 6.35
C LYS A 48 37.02 -11.04 7.12
N GLU A 49 37.02 -10.84 8.44
CA GLU A 49 38.16 -11.20 9.31
C GLU A 49 38.45 -12.70 9.34
N THR A 50 37.41 -13.56 9.33
CA THR A 50 37.61 -15.02 9.35
C THR A 50 38.10 -15.58 8.02
N GLU A 51 37.81 -14.93 6.90
CA GLU A 51 38.29 -15.33 5.57
C GLU A 51 39.76 -14.90 5.35
N THR A 52 40.21 -13.78 5.93
CA THR A 52 41.61 -13.33 5.85
C THR A 52 42.55 -14.02 6.84
N THR A 53 42.02 -14.65 7.89
CA THR A 53 42.81 -15.34 8.94
C THR A 53 42.89 -16.86 8.70
N GLY A 54 42.68 -17.29 7.45
CA GLY A 54 42.75 -18.69 7.02
C GLY A 54 44.16 -19.21 6.73
N CYS A 55 45.19 -18.82 7.49
CA CYS A 55 46.49 -19.50 7.45
C CYS A 55 47.19 -19.41 8.81
N SER A 56 46.70 -20.18 9.79
CA SER A 56 47.43 -20.44 11.03
C SER A 56 47.01 -21.79 11.59
N SER A 57 47.92 -22.74 11.49
CA SER A 57 47.81 -24.12 11.91
C SER A 57 47.56 -24.26 13.41
N PHE A 58 46.38 -24.71 13.82
CA PHE A 58 46.16 -25.24 15.17
C PHE A 58 45.48 -26.61 15.16
N LYS A 59 46.12 -27.52 15.89
CA LYS A 59 45.93 -28.97 15.89
C LYS A 59 44.53 -29.38 16.38
N ARG A 60 44.01 -30.42 15.73
CA ARG A 60 42.86 -31.25 16.14
C ARG A 60 42.77 -31.45 17.66
N ARG A 61 41.64 -31.08 18.24
CA ARG A 61 40.96 -31.86 19.29
C ARG A 61 39.47 -31.90 18.97
N LYS A 62 38.94 -33.11 18.72
CA LYS A 62 37.49 -33.34 18.61
C LYS A 62 36.89 -33.37 20.01
N PRO A 63 35.71 -32.76 20.22
CA PRO A 63 34.71 -33.33 21.10
C PRO A 63 33.53 -33.85 20.29
N ARG A 64 33.13 -35.06 20.64
CA ARG A 64 31.90 -35.73 20.22
C ARG A 64 30.74 -35.02 20.94
N SER A 65 29.88 -34.31 20.22
CA SER A 65 28.54 -33.99 20.71
C SER A 65 27.56 -33.97 19.53
N VAL A 66 26.40 -34.52 19.80
CA VAL A 66 25.30 -34.78 18.88
C VAL A 66 24.80 -33.46 18.31
N ILE A 67 25.01 -33.23 17.01
CA ILE A 67 24.42 -32.10 16.31
C ILE A 67 22.97 -32.49 15.99
N SER A 68 22.03 -31.95 16.76
CA SER A 68 20.60 -32.04 16.45
C SER A 68 20.37 -31.49 15.03
N SER A 69 19.70 -32.26 14.18
CA SER A 69 19.40 -31.95 12.76
C SER A 69 18.71 -30.60 12.54
N THR A 70 18.03 -30.06 13.56
CA THR A 70 17.47 -28.70 13.59
C THR A 70 18.55 -27.61 13.53
N GLN A 71 19.70 -27.76 14.18
CA GLN A 71 20.77 -26.73 14.20
C GLN A 71 21.54 -26.64 12.87
N ALA A 72 21.66 -27.74 12.12
CA ALA A 72 22.31 -27.74 10.82
C ALA A 72 21.47 -27.01 9.76
N THR A 73 20.14 -27.20 9.80
CA THR A 73 19.18 -26.51 8.92
C THR A 73 19.14 -25.01 9.21
N GLN A 74 19.18 -24.62 10.49
CA GLN A 74 19.20 -23.22 10.91
C GLN A 74 20.52 -22.52 10.56
N ARG A 75 21.67 -23.21 10.67
CA ARG A 75 22.95 -22.68 10.18
C ARG A 75 22.95 -22.48 8.67
N GLY A 76 22.47 -23.45 7.89
CA GLY A 76 22.37 -23.33 6.43
C GLY A 76 21.49 -22.15 5.98
N ALA A 77 20.33 -21.97 6.63
CA ALA A 77 19.45 -20.83 6.39
C ALA A 77 20.11 -19.49 6.76
N ASN A 78 20.86 -19.43 7.87
CA ASN A 78 21.58 -18.22 8.27
C ASN A 78 22.70 -17.84 7.28
N TYR A 79 23.42 -18.82 6.71
CA TYR A 79 24.42 -18.53 5.67
C TYR A 79 23.79 -18.03 4.38
N ALA A 80 22.63 -18.56 3.97
CA ALA A 80 21.90 -18.07 2.80
C ALA A 80 21.37 -16.64 2.98
N VAL A 81 20.91 -16.30 4.19
CA VAL A 81 20.51 -14.92 4.54
C VAL A 81 21.72 -13.98 4.50
N LEU A 82 22.87 -14.40 5.05
CA LEU A 82 24.09 -13.59 5.04
C LEU A 82 24.64 -13.37 3.62
N ASP A 83 24.53 -14.35 2.73
CA ASP A 83 24.96 -14.22 1.34
C ASP A 83 24.11 -13.21 0.59
N LYS A 84 22.79 -13.26 0.78
CA LYS A 84 21.85 -12.30 0.20
C LYS A 84 22.06 -10.89 0.75
N VAL A 85 22.36 -10.76 2.04
CA VAL A 85 22.71 -9.47 2.65
C VAL A 85 24.03 -8.92 2.08
N LEU A 86 25.03 -9.79 1.85
CA LEU A 86 26.30 -9.38 1.25
C LEU A 86 26.10 -8.89 -0.19
N GLU A 87 25.38 -9.66 -1.01
CA GLU A 87 25.05 -9.31 -2.40
C GLU A 87 24.30 -7.97 -2.48
N LEU A 88 23.27 -7.78 -1.66
CA LEU A 88 22.54 -6.51 -1.58
C LEU A 88 23.43 -5.35 -1.12
N SER A 89 24.37 -5.59 -0.22
CA SER A 89 25.31 -4.56 0.25
C SER A 89 26.31 -4.12 -0.83
N GLU A 90 26.71 -5.03 -1.71
CA GLU A 90 27.60 -4.75 -2.84
C GLU A 90 26.82 -4.04 -3.96
N GLU A 91 25.61 -4.49 -4.24
CA GLU A 91 24.70 -3.85 -5.21
C GLU A 91 24.37 -2.41 -4.79
N ARG A 92 24.04 -2.19 -3.51
CA ARG A 92 23.81 -0.85 -2.95
C ARG A 92 25.02 0.06 -3.10
N LYS A 93 26.23 -0.44 -2.79
CA LYS A 93 27.47 0.33 -2.97
C LYS A 93 27.70 0.71 -4.42
N HIS A 94 27.45 -0.21 -5.34
CA HIS A 94 27.55 0.05 -6.77
C HIS A 94 26.56 1.13 -7.23
N LEU A 95 25.29 0.99 -6.87
CA LEU A 95 24.24 1.97 -7.18
C LEU A 95 24.55 3.35 -6.60
N GLN A 96 25.06 3.40 -5.37
CA GLN A 96 25.43 4.65 -4.71
C GLN A 96 26.63 5.33 -5.40
N GLN A 97 27.61 4.56 -5.87
CA GLN A 97 28.72 5.10 -6.67
C GLN A 97 28.24 5.66 -8.01
N VAL A 98 27.35 4.94 -8.69
CA VAL A 98 26.76 5.40 -9.95
C VAL A 98 25.96 6.68 -9.73
N LEU A 99 25.07 6.69 -8.72
CA LEU A 99 24.27 7.86 -8.37
C LEU A 99 25.15 9.06 -7.99
N ASN A 100 26.21 8.87 -7.18
CA ASN A 100 27.11 9.95 -6.81
C ASN A 100 27.82 10.58 -8.02
N ARG A 101 28.13 9.81 -9.07
CA ARG A 101 28.70 10.36 -10.32
C ARG A 101 27.70 11.28 -11.02
N TYR A 102 26.43 10.90 -11.03
CA TYR A 102 25.35 11.70 -11.62
C TYR A 102 24.97 12.92 -10.78
N LEU A 103 25.04 12.81 -9.46
CA LEU A 103 24.81 13.94 -8.54
C LEU A 103 26.02 14.89 -8.40
N SER A 104 27.14 14.59 -9.06
CA SER A 104 28.36 15.42 -9.00
C SER A 104 28.24 16.68 -9.85
N ASN A 105 27.32 16.72 -10.82
CA ASN A 105 27.16 17.84 -11.73
C ASN A 105 25.75 18.45 -11.57
N PRO A 106 25.64 19.76 -11.28
CA PRO A 106 24.35 20.43 -11.09
C PRO A 106 23.45 20.37 -12.33
N ASP A 107 24.02 20.34 -13.54
CA ASP A 107 23.25 20.24 -14.78
C ASP A 107 22.56 18.87 -14.90
N ASP A 108 23.25 17.80 -14.51
CA ASP A 108 22.72 16.42 -14.53
C ASP A 108 21.62 16.22 -13.47
N ILE A 109 21.71 16.93 -12.35
CA ILE A 109 20.67 16.97 -11.33
C ILE A 109 19.41 17.68 -11.84
N ALA A 110 19.58 18.82 -12.52
CA ALA A 110 18.48 19.59 -13.07
C ALA A 110 17.74 18.82 -14.19
N THR A 111 18.48 18.13 -15.07
CA THR A 111 17.88 17.28 -16.12
C THR A 111 17.16 16.07 -15.53
N LEU A 112 17.70 15.47 -14.46
CA LEU A 112 17.05 14.36 -13.76
C LEU A 112 15.71 14.79 -13.16
N PHE A 113 15.69 15.89 -12.40
CA PHE A 113 14.44 16.38 -11.80
C PHE A 113 13.41 16.77 -12.87
N ALA A 114 13.85 17.44 -13.95
CA ALA A 114 12.95 17.78 -15.05
C ALA A 114 12.33 16.53 -15.70
N THR A 115 13.12 15.45 -15.84
CA THR A 115 12.65 14.17 -16.39
C THR A 115 11.66 13.49 -15.46
N ASN A 116 11.95 13.42 -14.16
CA ASN A 116 11.04 12.82 -13.18
C ASN A 116 9.72 13.59 -13.05
N ILE A 117 9.79 14.92 -13.01
CA ILE A 117 8.59 15.78 -12.98
C ILE A 117 7.75 15.54 -14.23
N ARG A 118 8.38 15.42 -15.40
CA ARG A 118 7.67 15.10 -16.65
C ARG A 118 7.00 13.73 -16.57
N ASN A 119 7.73 12.69 -16.17
CA ASN A 119 7.20 11.33 -16.09
C ASN A 119 6.01 11.24 -15.11
N LEU A 120 6.11 11.88 -13.95
CA LEU A 120 5.03 11.92 -12.96
C LEU A 120 3.80 12.66 -13.49
N ARG A 121 3.98 13.75 -14.25
CA ARG A 121 2.88 14.45 -14.91
C ARG A 121 2.20 13.58 -15.96
N GLU A 122 2.98 12.89 -16.78
CA GLU A 122 2.45 11.94 -17.77
C GLU A 122 1.67 10.81 -17.08
N GLU A 123 2.17 10.28 -15.98
CA GLU A 123 1.47 9.25 -15.21
C GLU A 123 0.15 9.77 -14.61
N ILE A 124 0.16 10.95 -14.00
CA ILE A 124 -1.06 11.60 -13.50
C ILE A 124 -2.07 11.79 -14.63
N ASP A 125 -1.64 12.32 -15.78
CA ASP A 125 -2.52 12.53 -16.94
C ASP A 125 -3.10 11.20 -17.43
N THR A 126 -2.30 10.12 -17.48
CA THR A 126 -2.77 8.79 -17.90
C THR A 126 -3.80 8.23 -16.92
N LEU A 127 -3.57 8.37 -15.61
CA LEU A 127 -4.48 7.91 -14.56
C LEU A 127 -5.78 8.72 -14.55
N GLU A 128 -5.69 10.03 -14.80
CA GLU A 128 -6.85 10.89 -14.95
C GLU A 128 -7.68 10.53 -16.17
N GLN A 129 -7.03 10.29 -17.32
CA GLN A 129 -7.69 9.79 -18.54
C GLN A 129 -8.35 8.43 -18.31
N GLN A 130 -7.68 7.50 -17.63
CA GLN A 130 -8.27 6.21 -17.26
C GLN A 130 -9.48 6.38 -16.34
N ARG A 131 -9.39 7.24 -15.32
CA ARG A 131 -10.54 7.57 -14.45
C ARG A 131 -11.69 8.19 -15.23
N GLN A 132 -11.39 9.08 -16.17
CA GLN A 132 -12.40 9.73 -16.98
C GLN A 132 -13.04 8.75 -17.97
N HIS A 133 -12.26 7.87 -18.57
CA HIS A 133 -12.76 6.79 -19.40
C HIS A 133 -13.67 5.85 -18.61
N LEU A 134 -13.27 5.43 -17.40
CA LEU A 134 -14.11 4.62 -16.50
C LEU A 134 -15.41 5.33 -16.11
N ARG A 135 -15.36 6.64 -15.87
CA ARG A 135 -16.57 7.45 -15.61
C ARG A 135 -17.48 7.58 -16.83
N THR A 136 -16.89 7.71 -18.02
CA THR A 136 -17.62 7.90 -19.27
C THR A 136 -18.20 6.59 -19.78
N SER A 137 -17.47 5.47 -19.65
CA SER A 137 -17.99 4.13 -19.94
C SER A 137 -19.10 3.73 -18.97
N ARG A 138 -19.00 4.16 -17.69
CA ARG A 138 -20.05 3.98 -16.68
C ARG A 138 -21.31 4.84 -16.93
N ALA A 139 -21.24 5.85 -17.78
CA ALA A 139 -22.40 6.66 -18.15
C ALA A 139 -23.26 6.04 -19.26
N LEU A 140 -22.78 4.98 -19.94
CA LEU A 140 -23.48 4.33 -21.06
C LEU A 140 -24.15 3.00 -20.69
N GLU A 141 -23.77 2.37 -19.58
CA GLU A 141 -24.56 1.34 -18.93
C GLU A 141 -25.46 2.00 -17.87
N PRO A 142 -26.76 1.64 -17.75
CA PRO A 142 -27.44 1.91 -16.50
C PRO A 142 -26.57 1.26 -15.43
N PRO A 143 -26.12 2.01 -14.40
CA PRO A 143 -25.27 1.43 -13.37
C PRO A 143 -26.01 0.20 -12.89
N ASN A 144 -25.29 -0.89 -12.64
CA ASN A 144 -25.87 -1.98 -11.90
C ASN A 144 -26.31 -1.40 -10.55
N ASP A 145 -27.58 -0.98 -10.48
CA ASP A 145 -28.09 0.14 -9.67
C ASP A 145 -27.88 -0.12 -8.18
N VAL A 146 -28.00 -1.40 -7.84
CA VAL A 146 -27.79 -1.97 -6.52
C VAL A 146 -26.40 -1.65 -5.97
N TRP A 147 -25.35 -1.69 -6.80
CA TRP A 147 -23.99 -1.39 -6.34
C TRP A 147 -23.79 0.08 -6.02
N HIS A 148 -24.33 0.94 -6.88
CA HIS A 148 -24.23 2.38 -6.68
C HIS A 148 -25.07 2.81 -5.46
N ALA A 149 -26.31 2.34 -5.37
CA ALA A 149 -27.20 2.60 -4.24
C ALA A 149 -26.58 2.13 -2.92
N ALA A 150 -26.05 0.90 -2.87
CA ALA A 150 -25.40 0.38 -1.67
C ALA A 150 -24.13 1.17 -1.28
N ALA A 151 -23.39 1.68 -2.26
CA ALA A 151 -22.13 2.39 -2.01
C ALA A 151 -22.42 3.76 -1.41
N GLU A 152 -23.41 4.44 -1.98
CA GLU A 152 -23.89 5.71 -1.48
C GLU A 152 -24.56 5.56 -0.11
N TYR A 153 -25.30 4.48 0.14
CA TYR A 153 -25.82 4.16 1.47
C TYR A 153 -24.69 4.01 2.49
N CYS A 154 -23.68 3.17 2.22
CA CYS A 154 -22.55 2.95 3.12
C CYS A 154 -21.73 4.23 3.36
N ARG A 155 -21.55 5.04 2.32
CA ARG A 155 -20.89 6.35 2.43
C ARG A 155 -21.66 7.29 3.34
N LEU A 156 -22.99 7.29 3.25
CA LEU A 156 -23.85 8.19 4.00
C LEU A 156 -23.86 7.87 5.50
N ILE A 157 -23.79 6.59 5.88
CA ILE A 157 -23.85 6.13 7.27
C ILE A 157 -22.48 6.08 7.96
N ARG A 158 -21.38 6.31 7.23
CA ARG A 158 -20.00 6.09 7.71
C ARG A 158 -19.72 6.70 9.08
N HIS A 159 -20.24 7.89 9.35
CA HIS A 159 -20.03 8.58 10.63
C HIS A 159 -21.34 8.76 11.43
N GLY A 160 -22.30 7.87 11.20
CA GLY A 160 -23.69 8.05 11.63
C GLY A 160 -24.48 8.99 10.72
N LEU A 161 -25.79 9.13 10.97
CA LEU A 161 -26.65 10.09 10.28
C LEU A 161 -26.93 11.31 11.13
N HIS A 162 -26.53 12.47 10.62
CA HIS A 162 -26.81 13.76 11.22
C HIS A 162 -28.17 14.37 10.80
N LEU A 163 -29.02 13.58 10.11
CA LEU A 163 -30.38 13.94 9.66
C LEU A 163 -30.50 15.34 9.04
N THR A 164 -29.49 15.80 8.30
CA THR A 164 -29.60 17.06 7.56
C THR A 164 -30.64 16.94 6.44
N SER A 165 -31.31 18.04 6.08
CA SER A 165 -32.41 18.03 5.08
C SER A 165 -32.03 17.31 3.77
N ASN A 166 -30.78 17.46 3.34
CA ASN A 166 -30.28 16.85 2.10
C ASN A 166 -30.06 15.33 2.24
N GLN A 167 -29.64 14.85 3.41
CA GLN A 167 -29.46 13.42 3.67
C GLN A 167 -30.80 12.70 3.81
N LEU A 168 -31.82 13.36 4.37
CA LEU A 168 -33.18 12.82 4.50
C LEU A 168 -33.86 12.65 3.14
N GLY A 169 -33.81 13.69 2.30
CA GLY A 169 -34.34 13.62 0.93
C GLY A 169 -33.66 12.51 0.14
N PHE A 170 -32.33 12.43 0.24
CA PHE A 170 -31.56 11.40 -0.42
C PHE A 170 -31.92 9.97 0.01
N MET A 171 -32.10 9.70 1.31
CA MET A 171 -32.53 8.37 1.76
C MET A 171 -33.92 7.98 1.25
N ARG A 172 -34.84 8.94 1.20
CA ARG A 172 -36.20 8.73 0.68
C ARG A 172 -36.23 8.47 -0.82
N ASP A 173 -35.38 9.17 -1.57
CA ASP A 173 -35.28 9.00 -3.02
C ASP A 173 -34.55 7.70 -3.39
N MET A 174 -33.55 7.30 -2.60
CA MET A 174 -32.77 6.08 -2.83
C MET A 174 -33.53 4.80 -2.48
N MET A 175 -34.37 4.82 -1.46
CA MET A 175 -34.99 3.62 -0.92
C MET A 175 -36.45 3.47 -1.33
N SER A 176 -36.88 2.21 -1.51
CA SER A 176 -38.30 1.92 -1.67
C SER A 176 -39.09 2.35 -0.43
N PRO A 177 -40.28 2.96 -0.56
CA PRO A 177 -41.15 3.30 0.57
C PRO A 177 -41.51 2.10 1.46
N ASN A 178 -41.43 0.88 0.91
CA ASN A 178 -41.73 -0.38 1.60
C ASN A 178 -40.47 -1.20 1.93
N VAL A 179 -39.29 -0.57 1.95
CA VAL A 179 -38.04 -1.25 2.33
C VAL A 179 -38.17 -1.83 3.74
N VAL A 180 -37.70 -3.06 3.94
CA VAL A 180 -37.73 -3.73 5.25
C VAL A 180 -36.38 -3.55 5.94
N PHE A 181 -36.40 -3.10 7.19
CA PHE A 181 -35.21 -2.96 8.02
C PHE A 181 -35.53 -3.28 9.48
N ASN A 182 -34.81 -4.23 10.08
CA ASN A 182 -34.96 -4.64 11.48
C ASN A 182 -36.43 -4.85 11.90
N ALA A 183 -37.22 -5.56 11.07
CA ALA A 183 -38.65 -5.83 11.25
C ALA A 183 -39.60 -4.60 11.16
N ALA A 184 -39.10 -3.44 10.75
CA ALA A 184 -39.88 -2.25 10.42
C ALA A 184 -39.86 -1.96 8.91
N TYR A 185 -40.72 -1.03 8.47
CA TYR A 185 -40.88 -0.66 7.07
C TYR A 185 -40.55 0.82 6.83
N GLY A 186 -40.02 1.08 5.64
CA GLY A 186 -39.77 2.41 5.10
C GLY A 186 -38.40 3.00 5.47
N PRO A 187 -37.94 4.01 4.70
CA PRO A 187 -36.67 4.69 4.94
C PRO A 187 -36.63 5.36 6.32
N GLU A 188 -37.79 5.76 6.87
CA GLU A 188 -37.92 6.32 8.21
C GLU A 188 -37.41 5.37 9.30
N ALA A 189 -37.62 4.06 9.18
CA ALA A 189 -37.15 3.08 10.16
C ALA A 189 -35.61 3.01 10.20
N ILE A 190 -34.98 3.07 9.03
CA ILE A 190 -33.52 3.10 8.88
C ILE A 190 -32.96 4.40 9.47
N MET A 191 -33.58 5.53 9.14
CA MET A 191 -33.18 6.84 9.65
C MET A 191 -33.27 6.92 11.18
N GLN A 192 -34.33 6.38 11.78
CA GLN A 192 -34.48 6.31 13.24
C GLN A 192 -33.38 5.45 13.90
N HIS A 193 -33.04 4.32 13.29
CA HIS A 193 -31.96 3.47 13.78
C HIS A 193 -30.62 4.21 13.80
N TRP A 194 -30.29 4.92 12.73
CA TRP A 194 -29.05 5.70 12.68
C TRP A 194 -29.10 6.96 13.56
N PHE A 195 -30.27 7.52 13.80
CA PHE A 195 -30.43 8.61 14.77
C PHE A 195 -30.08 8.16 16.20
N PHE A 196 -30.46 6.94 16.58
CA PHE A 196 -30.07 6.35 17.86
C PHE A 196 -28.54 6.23 18.01
N MET A 197 -27.81 6.04 16.91
CA MET A 197 -26.35 5.99 16.96
C MET A 197 -25.72 7.31 17.41
N ASN A 198 -26.43 8.44 17.29
CA ASN A 198 -25.98 9.73 17.82
C ASN A 198 -25.92 9.80 19.36
N TRP A 199 -26.44 8.79 20.08
CA TRP A 199 -26.31 8.71 21.55
C TRP A 199 -24.92 8.21 21.97
N PHE A 200 -24.21 7.56 21.06
CA PHE A 200 -22.82 7.22 21.23
C PHE A 200 -21.95 8.45 20.91
N GLY A 201 -20.68 8.42 21.31
CA GLY A 201 -19.74 9.46 20.96
C GLY A 201 -19.39 9.38 19.47
N GLU A 202 -18.15 9.00 19.18
CA GLU A 202 -17.75 8.72 17.80
C GLU A 202 -18.41 7.42 17.31
N VAL A 203 -18.99 7.46 16.12
CA VAL A 203 -19.54 6.32 15.39
C VAL A 203 -18.76 6.21 14.09
N ASP A 204 -18.24 5.02 13.81
CA ASP A 204 -17.58 4.71 12.56
C ASP A 204 -18.14 3.40 11.99
N VAL A 205 -18.65 3.46 10.77
CA VAL A 205 -19.16 2.31 10.02
C VAL A 205 -18.20 2.05 8.88
N GLU A 206 -17.35 1.05 9.06
CA GLU A 206 -16.36 0.66 8.08
C GLU A 206 -16.90 -0.45 7.18
N LEU A 207 -16.82 -0.23 5.87
CA LEU A 207 -17.21 -1.20 4.87
C LEU A 207 -16.04 -2.14 4.57
N LYS A 208 -16.15 -3.40 4.99
CA LYS A 208 -15.10 -4.41 4.89
C LYS A 208 -15.12 -5.15 3.56
N GLY A 209 -16.29 -5.32 2.96
CA GLY A 209 -16.44 -6.15 1.77
C GLY A 209 -17.87 -6.25 1.29
N TRP A 210 -18.02 -6.85 0.11
CA TRP A 210 -19.26 -6.96 -0.64
C TRP A 210 -19.34 -8.36 -1.24
N GLU A 211 -20.48 -9.01 -1.09
CA GLU A 211 -20.73 -10.33 -1.66
C GLU A 211 -21.97 -10.27 -2.55
N MET A 212 -21.83 -10.73 -3.79
CA MET A 212 -22.92 -10.81 -4.74
C MET A 212 -23.56 -12.18 -4.64
N THR A 213 -24.87 -12.22 -4.38
CA THR A 213 -25.57 -13.48 -4.10
C THR A 213 -26.22 -14.03 -5.37
N ASP A 214 -27.03 -13.21 -6.05
CA ASP A 214 -27.94 -13.64 -7.10
C ASP A 214 -28.18 -12.57 -8.18
N GLY A 215 -27.12 -12.04 -8.80
CA GLY A 215 -27.22 -11.13 -9.96
C GLY A 215 -27.72 -9.71 -9.66
N ASN A 216 -28.67 -9.59 -8.73
CA ASN A 216 -29.43 -8.39 -8.40
C ASN A 216 -29.54 -8.16 -6.88
N SER A 217 -28.99 -9.05 -6.04
CA SER A 217 -28.87 -8.78 -4.61
C SER A 217 -27.42 -8.85 -4.15
N LEU A 218 -27.19 -8.07 -3.11
CA LEU A 218 -25.88 -7.66 -2.65
C LEU A 218 -25.87 -7.66 -1.13
N VAL A 219 -24.85 -8.29 -0.57
CA VAL A 219 -24.60 -8.34 0.86
C VAL A 219 -23.37 -7.48 1.15
N ALA A 220 -23.57 -6.42 1.93
CA ALA A 220 -22.48 -5.58 2.41
C ALA A 220 -22.02 -6.07 3.80
N ILE A 221 -20.71 -6.27 3.96
CA ILE A 221 -20.09 -6.64 5.23
C ILE A 221 -19.54 -5.36 5.85
N THR A 222 -20.10 -4.95 6.98
CA THR A 222 -19.69 -3.74 7.69
C THR A 222 -19.24 -4.05 9.11
N THR A 223 -18.31 -3.26 9.62
CA THR A 223 -17.94 -3.21 11.03
C THR A 223 -18.38 -1.87 11.58
N THR A 224 -19.28 -1.88 12.56
CA THR A 224 -19.71 -0.65 13.24
C THR A 224 -18.98 -0.55 14.57
N SER A 225 -18.21 0.52 14.73
CA SER A 225 -17.48 0.86 15.95
C SER A 225 -18.13 2.09 16.59
N VAL A 226 -18.39 2.02 17.89
CA VAL A 226 -18.97 3.14 18.65
C VAL A 226 -18.18 3.43 19.92
N THR A 227 -18.03 4.70 20.25
CA THR A 227 -17.40 5.13 21.50
C THR A 227 -18.44 5.33 22.58
N ILE A 228 -18.31 4.59 23.69
CA ILE A 228 -19.15 4.77 24.88
C ILE A 228 -18.60 5.92 25.71
N THR A 229 -19.42 6.94 25.93
CA THR A 229 -19.03 8.11 26.72
C THR A 229 -19.86 8.22 28.01
N LYS A 230 -19.46 9.11 28.92
CA LYS A 230 -20.29 9.46 30.09
C LYS A 230 -21.69 9.98 29.68
N HIS A 231 -21.82 10.59 28.50
CA HIS A 231 -23.10 11.04 27.97
C HIS A 231 -23.98 9.84 27.58
N THR A 232 -23.41 8.85 26.89
CA THR A 232 -24.09 7.61 26.52
C THR A 232 -24.67 6.86 27.73
N LEU A 233 -24.00 6.89 28.88
CA LEU A 233 -24.45 6.24 30.11
C LEU A 233 -25.49 7.05 30.92
N ARG A 234 -25.77 8.29 30.54
CA ARG A 234 -26.71 9.19 31.23
C ARG A 234 -28.05 9.34 30.51
N ASN A 235 -28.14 8.86 29.28
CA ASN A 235 -29.37 8.87 28.47
C ASN A 235 -30.29 7.71 28.86
#